data_AF-A0A6M1M098-F1
#
_entry.id   AF-A0A6M1M098-F1
#
_cell.length_a   1.000
_cell.length_b   1.000
_cell.length_c   1.000
_cell.angle_alpha   90.00
_cell.angle_beta   90.00
_cell.angle_gamma   90.00
#
_symmetry.space_group_name_H-M   'P 1'
#
loop_
_entity.id
_entity.type
_entity.pdbx_description
1 polymer ?
#
loop_
_entity_poly.entity_id
_entity_poly.type
_entity_poly.pdbx_seq_one_letter_code
_entity_poly.pdbx_strand_id
1 'polypeptide(L)'
;MTSKLLLVLATAGMVALPMAAQAQGTLRDAAEGAEAGADAAGPVGAVVGGAVGAATGTVGGILGIDDRPRFRSYVRERGVNSYRWGGPVQVGTVLPDDGVTYYDVPTEYRVRPGYRYTIVNEQPVLVDRGRRIVEVID
;
A
#
# COMPACT_ATOMS: atom_id res chain seq x y z
N MET A 1 33.92 -52.30 -20.27
CA MET A 1 34.44 -51.39 -19.21
C MET A 1 34.62 -50.01 -19.85
N THR A 2 33.63 -49.14 -19.64
CA THR A 2 33.75 -47.89 -18.84
C THR A 2 34.41 -46.74 -19.59
N SER A 3 33.57 -45.82 -20.08
CA SER A 3 33.88 -44.38 -20.11
C SER A 3 32.57 -43.60 -20.24
N LYS A 4 31.84 -43.59 -19.12
CA LYS A 4 30.67 -42.75 -18.86
C LYS A 4 31.14 -41.67 -17.88
N LEU A 5 32.07 -40.81 -18.29
CA LEU A 5 32.73 -39.90 -17.33
C LEU A 5 33.47 -38.73 -18.01
N LEU A 6 32.80 -38.02 -18.92
CA LEU A 6 33.27 -36.71 -19.39
C LEU A 6 32.07 -35.78 -19.63
N LEU A 7 31.15 -35.74 -18.66
CA LEU A 7 29.99 -34.82 -18.64
C LEU A 7 30.05 -33.88 -17.43
N VAL A 8 31.24 -33.45 -17.03
CA VAL A 8 31.42 -32.55 -15.89
C VAL A 8 32.63 -31.68 -16.17
N LEU A 9 32.45 -30.49 -16.77
CA LEU A 9 33.31 -29.31 -16.47
C LEU A 9 33.01 -27.98 -17.20
N ALA A 10 31.92 -27.83 -17.96
CA ALA A 10 31.63 -26.54 -18.59
C ALA A 10 30.38 -25.90 -18.01
N THR A 11 30.53 -24.63 -17.59
CA THR A 11 29.51 -23.63 -17.27
C THR A 11 28.82 -23.72 -15.89
N ALA A 12 29.65 -23.78 -14.84
CA ALA A 12 29.32 -23.19 -13.55
C ALA A 12 29.32 -21.66 -13.68
N GLY A 13 28.17 -21.00 -13.54
CA GLY A 13 28.11 -19.54 -13.53
C GLY A 13 26.74 -18.94 -13.80
N MET A 14 25.68 -19.38 -13.12
CA MET A 14 24.39 -18.68 -13.22
C MET A 14 23.43 -18.93 -12.05
N VAL A 15 23.92 -18.90 -10.81
CA VAL A 15 23.01 -18.78 -9.65
C VAL A 15 23.66 -17.91 -8.58
N ALA A 16 23.88 -16.64 -8.91
CA ALA A 16 24.07 -15.61 -7.91
C ALA A 16 23.34 -14.36 -8.42
N LEU A 17 22.54 -13.78 -7.51
CA LEU A 17 21.64 -12.62 -7.67
C LEU A 17 20.21 -13.04 -8.11
N PRO A 18 19.22 -12.82 -7.23
CA PRO A 18 18.81 -11.44 -7.01
C PRO A 18 18.46 -11.12 -5.55
N MET A 19 19.43 -10.61 -4.79
CA MET A 19 19.12 -9.79 -3.61
C MET A 19 18.82 -8.32 -3.99
N ALA A 20 18.58 -8.03 -5.28
CA ALA A 20 18.09 -6.74 -5.78
C ALA A 20 16.60 -6.79 -6.21
N ALA A 21 16.01 -7.99 -6.33
CA ALA A 21 14.62 -8.16 -6.78
C ALA A 21 13.58 -7.63 -5.76
N GLN A 22 13.93 -7.54 -4.47
CA GLN A 22 12.99 -7.02 -3.46
C GLN A 22 12.78 -5.50 -3.51
N ALA A 23 13.61 -4.75 -4.25
CA ALA A 23 13.37 -3.33 -4.55
C ALA A 23 12.81 -3.10 -5.96
N GLN A 24 13.04 -4.04 -6.89
CA GLN A 24 12.51 -3.99 -8.25
C GLN A 24 11.08 -4.50 -8.39
N GLY A 25 10.57 -5.26 -7.41
CA GLY A 25 9.15 -5.69 -7.40
C GLY A 25 8.20 -4.49 -7.34
N THR A 26 8.45 -3.54 -6.44
CA THR A 26 7.56 -2.37 -6.24
C THR A 26 7.56 -1.38 -7.42
N LEU A 27 8.71 -1.20 -8.07
CA LEU A 27 8.84 -0.36 -9.26
C LEU A 27 8.21 -1.02 -10.49
N ARG A 28 8.29 -2.35 -10.59
CA ARG A 28 7.68 -3.12 -11.67
C ARG A 28 6.16 -3.11 -11.58
N ASP A 29 5.59 -3.31 -10.39
CA ASP A 29 4.15 -3.35 -10.19
C ASP A 29 3.48 -1.98 -10.49
N ALA A 30 4.17 -0.89 -10.13
CA ALA A 30 3.74 0.47 -10.47
C ALA A 30 3.85 0.77 -11.98
N ALA A 31 4.93 0.32 -12.63
CA ALA A 31 5.11 0.50 -14.07
C ALA A 31 4.08 -0.30 -14.87
N GLU A 32 3.85 -1.56 -14.50
CA GLU A 32 2.90 -2.46 -15.14
C GLU A 32 1.45 -1.96 -14.95
N GLY A 33 1.12 -1.47 -13.76
CA GLY A 33 -0.15 -0.80 -13.51
C GLY A 33 -0.31 0.49 -14.32
N ALA A 34 0.75 1.28 -14.47
CA ALA A 34 0.72 2.50 -15.27
C ALA A 34 0.54 2.21 -16.77
N GLU A 35 1.21 1.18 -17.30
CA GLU A 35 1.02 0.76 -18.69
C GLU A 35 -0.41 0.26 -18.93
N ALA A 36 -0.91 -0.65 -18.08
CA ALA A 36 -2.27 -1.17 -18.20
C ALA A 36 -3.34 -0.06 -18.10
N GLY A 37 -3.11 0.91 -17.20
CA GLY A 37 -3.97 2.08 -17.08
C GLY A 37 -3.88 3.02 -18.28
N ALA A 38 -2.68 3.21 -18.85
CA ALA A 38 -2.48 4.01 -20.05
C ALA A 38 -3.25 3.42 -21.24
N ASP A 39 -3.21 2.10 -21.41
CA ASP A 39 -3.91 1.40 -22.47
C ASP A 39 -5.43 1.52 -22.34
N ALA A 40 -5.95 1.50 -21.10
CA ALA A 40 -7.38 1.57 -20.85
C ALA A 40 -7.98 2.98 -21.01
N ALA A 41 -7.28 4.03 -20.54
CA ALA A 41 -7.85 5.38 -20.44
C ALA A 41 -6.87 6.51 -20.80
N GLY A 42 -5.79 6.19 -21.50
CA GLY A 42 -4.77 7.16 -21.89
C GLY A 42 -3.97 7.70 -20.69
N PRO A 43 -3.35 8.89 -20.81
CA PRO A 43 -2.42 9.40 -19.80
C PRO A 43 -3.01 9.49 -18.38
N VAL A 44 -4.32 9.72 -18.25
CA VAL A 44 -5.00 9.76 -16.95
C VAL A 44 -5.07 8.37 -16.32
N GLY A 45 -5.38 7.35 -17.12
CA GLY A 45 -5.39 5.97 -16.65
C GLY A 45 -4.01 5.49 -16.23
N ALA A 46 -2.94 5.97 -16.86
CA ALA A 46 -1.57 5.64 -16.49
C ALA A 46 -1.21 6.08 -15.06
N VAL A 47 -1.65 7.28 -14.67
CA VAL A 47 -1.43 7.81 -13.32
C VAL A 47 -2.22 6.99 -12.30
N VAL A 48 -3.47 6.65 -12.61
CA VAL A 48 -4.33 5.87 -11.71
C VAL A 48 -3.83 4.44 -11.58
N GLY A 49 -3.57 3.77 -12.70
CA GLY A 49 -3.07 2.40 -12.74
C GLY A 49 -1.69 2.27 -12.10
N GLY A 50 -0.81 3.26 -12.27
CA GLY A 50 0.50 3.28 -11.61
C GLY A 50 0.42 3.52 -10.11
N ALA A 51 -0.49 4.38 -9.66
CA ALA A 51 -0.73 4.59 -8.23
C ALA A 51 -1.36 3.36 -7.56
N VAL A 52 -2.29 2.68 -8.24
CA VAL A 52 -2.91 1.44 -7.75
C VAL A 52 -1.90 0.29 -7.75
N GLY A 53 -1.09 0.13 -8.82
CA GLY A 53 -0.01 -0.86 -8.88
C GLY A 53 1.05 -0.63 -7.80
N ALA A 54 1.43 0.63 -7.56
CA ALA A 54 2.33 1.00 -6.46
C ALA A 54 1.74 0.72 -5.07
N ALA A 55 0.44 0.96 -4.88
CA ALA A 55 -0.25 0.69 -3.62
C ALA A 55 -0.44 -0.81 -3.34
N THR A 56 -0.51 -1.63 -4.38
CA THR A 56 -0.69 -3.09 -4.27
C THR A 56 0.64 -3.81 -3.96
N GLY A 57 1.79 -3.24 -4.36
CA GLY A 57 3.13 -3.79 -4.11
C GLY A 57 3.63 -3.69 -2.66
N THR A 58 2.91 -3.00 -1.78
CA THR A 58 3.10 -3.09 -0.33
C THR A 58 1.92 -3.82 0.25
N VAL A 59 2.10 -5.09 0.62
CA VAL A 59 1.05 -5.87 1.30
C VAL A 59 0.59 -5.23 2.64
N GLY A 60 1.21 -4.11 3.07
CA GLY A 60 0.92 -3.37 4.30
C GLY A 60 0.19 -2.03 4.17
N GLY A 61 0.27 -1.30 3.05
CA GLY A 61 -0.18 0.11 2.99
C GLY A 61 0.82 1.12 3.60
N ILE A 62 0.35 2.30 4.02
CA ILE A 62 1.15 3.33 4.73
C ILE A 62 1.52 2.84 6.12
N LEU A 63 0.62 2.12 6.77
CA LEU A 63 1.00 1.28 7.90
C LEU A 63 1.79 0.08 7.40
N GLY A 64 2.81 -0.35 8.14
CA GLY A 64 3.44 -1.63 7.83
C GLY A 64 2.46 -2.80 8.00
N ILE A 65 2.76 -3.94 7.38
CA ILE A 65 1.97 -5.18 7.49
C ILE A 65 1.74 -5.55 8.97
N ASP A 66 2.77 -5.40 9.79
CA ASP A 66 2.73 -5.71 11.22
C ASP A 66 2.01 -4.64 12.06
N ASP A 67 2.01 -3.40 11.59
CA ASP A 67 1.48 -2.25 12.32
C ASP A 67 -0.03 -2.10 12.11
N ARG A 68 -0.58 -2.55 10.98
CA ARG A 68 -2.01 -2.44 10.67
C ARG A 68 -2.94 -3.14 11.69
N PRO A 69 -2.73 -4.42 12.06
CA PRO A 69 -3.57 -5.08 13.07
C PRO A 69 -3.47 -4.41 14.45
N ARG A 70 -2.26 -3.97 14.82
CA ARG A 70 -2.01 -3.25 16.07
C ARG A 70 -2.70 -1.88 16.08
N PHE A 71 -2.69 -1.18 14.96
CA PHE A 71 -3.35 0.12 14.80
C PHE A 71 -4.86 -0.03 14.90
N ARG A 72 -5.42 -1.07 14.26
CA ARG A 72 -6.85 -1.39 14.38
C ARG A 72 -7.27 -1.59 15.83
N SER A 73 -6.52 -2.39 16.61
CA SER A 73 -6.80 -2.60 18.03
C SER A 73 -6.74 -1.28 18.82
N TYR A 74 -5.69 -0.49 18.59
CA TYR A 74 -5.54 0.83 19.22
C TYR A 74 -6.74 1.75 18.95
N VAL A 75 -7.19 1.84 17.69
CA VAL A 75 -8.34 2.69 17.32
C VAL A 75 -9.63 2.20 17.98
N ARG A 76 -9.84 0.88 18.04
CA ARG A 76 -10.99 0.26 18.71
C ARG A 76 -11.00 0.51 20.21
N GLU A 77 -9.86 0.33 20.87
CA GLU A 77 -9.70 0.56 22.32
C GLU A 77 -9.90 2.02 22.69
N ARG A 78 -9.47 2.96 21.83
CA ARG A 78 -9.66 4.39 22.06
C ARG A 78 -11.13 4.81 21.98
N GLY A 79 -11.97 4.05 21.29
CA GLY A 79 -13.42 4.28 21.22
C GLY A 79 -13.81 5.64 20.67
N VAL A 80 -13.09 6.16 19.67
CA VAL A 80 -13.41 7.47 19.07
C VAL A 80 -14.73 7.41 18.28
N ASN A 81 -15.46 8.53 18.23
CA ASN A 81 -16.74 8.59 17.51
C ASN A 81 -16.57 8.28 16.02
N SER A 82 -17.43 7.40 15.52
CA SER A 82 -17.55 7.08 14.10
C SER A 82 -18.38 8.13 13.38
N TYR A 83 -17.80 8.75 12.35
CA TYR A 83 -18.51 9.66 11.47
C TYR A 83 -19.37 8.86 10.49
N ARG A 84 -20.68 9.14 10.47
CA ARG A 84 -21.58 8.53 9.49
C ARG A 84 -21.55 9.33 8.19
N TRP A 85 -21.23 8.64 7.10
CA TRP A 85 -21.13 9.23 5.79
C TRP A 85 -21.86 8.39 4.74
N GLY A 86 -22.63 9.05 3.87
CA GLY A 86 -23.38 8.40 2.79
C GLY A 86 -22.57 8.13 1.52
N GLY A 87 -21.32 8.60 1.43
CA GLY A 87 -20.47 8.38 0.27
C GLY A 87 -19.49 7.20 0.44
N PRO A 88 -18.65 6.95 -0.57
CA PRO A 88 -17.82 5.75 -0.64
C PRO A 88 -16.56 5.81 0.25
N VAL A 89 -16.47 4.92 1.25
CA VAL A 89 -15.28 4.76 2.12
C VAL A 89 -14.20 3.94 1.42
N GLN A 90 -13.44 4.59 0.54
CA GLN A 90 -12.38 3.95 -0.25
C GLN A 90 -11.19 4.88 -0.46
N VAL A 91 -10.03 4.31 -0.81
CA VAL A 91 -8.83 5.11 -1.12
C VAL A 91 -9.12 6.09 -2.26
N GLY A 92 -8.62 7.33 -2.11
CA GLY A 92 -8.81 8.43 -3.05
C GLY A 92 -10.02 9.31 -2.72
N THR A 93 -10.96 8.86 -1.91
CA THR A 93 -12.07 9.68 -1.43
C THR A 93 -11.59 10.90 -0.63
N VAL A 94 -12.23 12.06 -0.79
CA VAL A 94 -12.01 13.24 0.07
C VAL A 94 -13.17 13.36 1.06
N LEU A 95 -12.86 13.37 2.36
CA LEU A 95 -13.85 13.54 3.42
C LEU A 95 -14.26 15.02 3.60
N PRO A 96 -15.49 15.30 4.06
CA PRO A 96 -15.94 16.65 4.41
C PRO A 96 -15.03 17.32 5.46
N ASP A 97 -14.92 18.66 5.44
CA ASP A 97 -14.24 19.42 6.52
C ASP A 97 -15.09 19.50 7.77
N ASP A 98 -16.40 19.53 7.61
CA ASP A 98 -17.33 19.69 8.72
C ASP A 98 -17.80 18.34 9.28
N GLY A 99 -17.90 18.27 10.61
CA GLY A 99 -18.39 17.10 11.35
C GLY A 99 -17.41 15.93 11.48
N VAL A 100 -16.31 15.88 10.72
CA VAL A 100 -15.29 14.82 10.85
C VAL A 100 -14.23 15.24 11.86
N THR A 101 -14.02 14.41 12.89
CA THR A 101 -12.91 14.60 13.82
C THR A 101 -11.69 13.82 13.35
N TYR A 102 -10.56 14.50 13.23
CA TYR A 102 -9.29 13.91 12.83
C TYR A 102 -8.34 13.82 14.02
N TYR A 103 -7.66 12.70 14.14
CA TYR A 103 -6.70 12.43 15.19
C TYR A 103 -5.32 12.18 14.62
N ASP A 104 -4.29 12.62 15.31
CA ASP A 104 -2.92 12.32 14.91
C ASP A 104 -2.61 10.83 15.07
N VAL A 105 -1.84 10.30 14.13
CA VAL A 105 -1.35 8.92 14.19
C VAL A 105 -0.22 8.87 15.22
N PRO A 106 -0.27 7.95 16.22
CA PRO A 106 0.80 7.82 17.19
C PRO A 106 2.15 7.48 16.51
N THR A 107 3.23 8.07 17.02
CA THR A 107 4.56 8.00 16.38
C THR A 107 5.14 6.59 16.31
N GLU A 108 4.71 5.68 17.19
CA GLU A 108 5.09 4.27 17.18
C GLU A 108 4.75 3.54 15.87
N TYR A 109 3.73 4.00 15.13
CA TYR A 109 3.30 3.42 13.86
C TYR A 109 4.11 3.93 12.66
N ARG A 110 5.12 4.79 12.92
CA ARG A 110 6.10 5.29 11.94
C ARG A 110 5.49 5.92 10.67
N VAL A 111 4.26 6.41 10.76
CA VAL A 111 3.60 7.14 9.69
C VAL A 111 4.24 8.53 9.57
N ARG A 112 4.41 9.02 8.34
CA ARG A 112 5.02 10.34 8.11
C ARG A 112 4.18 11.46 8.76
N PRO A 113 4.79 12.58 9.19
CA PRO A 113 4.03 13.71 9.71
C PRO A 113 3.05 14.29 8.68
N GLY A 114 1.82 14.55 9.11
CA GLY A 114 0.77 15.10 8.27
C GLY A 114 -0.31 14.11 7.84
N TYR A 115 -0.13 12.82 8.14
CA TYR A 115 -1.23 11.87 8.12
C TYR A 115 -1.99 11.89 9.43
N ARG A 116 -3.30 11.71 9.34
CA ARG A 116 -4.22 11.63 10.47
C ARG A 116 -5.11 10.42 10.27
N TYR A 117 -5.83 10.03 11.31
CA TYR A 117 -6.83 8.98 11.22
C TYR A 117 -8.19 9.47 11.71
N THR A 118 -9.23 8.79 11.25
CA THR A 118 -10.60 8.94 11.73
C THR A 118 -11.34 7.62 11.56
N ILE A 119 -12.56 7.51 12.10
CA ILE A 119 -13.42 6.35 11.89
C ILE A 119 -14.62 6.83 11.07
N VAL A 120 -14.87 6.17 9.94
CA VAL A 120 -16.00 6.47 9.05
C VAL A 120 -16.81 5.21 8.85
N ASN A 121 -18.11 5.26 9.13
CA ASN A 121 -18.99 4.09 9.05
C ASN A 121 -18.43 2.85 9.78
N GLU A 122 -17.86 3.06 10.97
CA GLU A 122 -17.23 2.04 11.83
C GLU A 122 -15.90 1.48 11.30
N GLN A 123 -15.42 2.01 10.17
CA GLN A 123 -14.18 1.59 9.53
C GLN A 123 -13.07 2.63 9.81
N PRO A 124 -11.96 2.24 10.43
CA PRO A 124 -10.83 3.14 10.62
C PRO A 124 -10.17 3.46 9.27
N VAL A 125 -9.86 4.74 9.04
CA VAL A 125 -9.21 5.20 7.82
C VAL A 125 -8.06 6.16 8.13
N LEU A 126 -7.01 6.10 7.31
CA LEU A 126 -5.94 7.09 7.28
C LEU A 126 -6.22 8.13 6.20
N VAL A 127 -5.95 9.38 6.53
CA VAL A 127 -6.11 10.52 5.63
C VAL A 127 -4.86 11.37 5.56
N ASP A 128 -4.63 12.00 4.42
CA ASP A 128 -3.59 13.01 4.24
C ASP A 128 -4.03 14.40 4.76
N ARG A 129 -3.16 15.40 4.61
CA ARG A 129 -3.45 16.81 4.98
C ARG A 129 -4.67 17.39 4.24
N GLY A 130 -5.01 16.85 3.08
CA GLY A 130 -6.15 17.27 2.26
C GLY A 130 -7.46 16.56 2.61
N ARG A 131 -7.50 15.72 3.66
CA ARG A 131 -8.63 14.85 4.06
C ARG A 131 -8.91 13.73 3.06
N ARG A 132 -7.95 13.43 2.17
CA ARG A 132 -8.08 12.31 1.24
C ARG A 132 -7.77 11.02 1.96
N ILE A 133 -8.66 10.04 1.88
CA ILE A 133 -8.42 8.67 2.33
C ILE A 133 -7.28 8.10 1.51
N VAL A 134 -6.23 7.70 2.21
CA VAL A 134 -5.03 7.09 1.62
C VAL A 134 -4.93 5.61 1.95
N GLU A 135 -5.60 5.17 3.01
CA GLU A 135 -5.68 3.76 3.41
C GLU A 135 -6.94 3.51 4.22
N VAL A 136 -7.57 2.35 3.98
CA VAL A 136 -8.69 1.83 4.76
C VAL A 136 -8.19 0.64 5.58
N ILE A 137 -8.49 0.64 6.88
CA ILE A 137 -8.02 -0.37 7.83
C ILE A 137 -9.13 -1.40 8.04
N ASP A 138 -8.93 -2.64 7.59
CA ASP A 138 -9.90 -3.73 7.75
C ASP A 138 -9.66 -4.67 8.94
#